data_AF-A0A4S1HDR6-F1
#
_entry.id   AF-A0A4S1HDR6-F1
#
_cell.length_a   1.000
_cell.length_b   1.000
_cell.length_c   1.000
_cell.angle_alpha   90.00
_cell.angle_beta   90.00
_cell.angle_gamma   90.00
#
_symmetry.space_group_name_H-M   'P 1'
#
loop_
_entity.id
_entity.type
_entity.pdbx_description
1 polymer ?
#
loop_
_entity_poly.entity_id
_entity_poly.type
_entity_poly.pdbx_seq_one_letter_code
_entity_poly.pdbx_strand_id
1 'polypeptide(L)'
;MGEYQNKAVELMRNRVGENRLNNRIERREAFLRKALTLYHAMGGAMEDVEAAVKDAVSSPAPTIDVAVGDVMYKLAAIGHVADLDIIQAGYNKLDAANLHILSKGKKLLQKQRDQKLAATTPGK
;
A
#
# COMPACT_ATOMS: atom_id res chain seq x y z
N MET A 1 15.47 -10.63 2.38
CA MET A 1 14.43 -9.85 1.65
C MET A 1 15.12 -8.75 0.88
N GLY A 2 14.64 -8.41 -0.33
CA GLY A 2 15.25 -7.39 -1.18
C GLY A 2 15.16 -5.98 -0.57
N GLU A 3 15.99 -5.05 -1.06
CA GLU A 3 16.07 -3.69 -0.52
C GLU A 3 14.71 -2.97 -0.55
N TYR A 4 14.01 -3.03 -1.68
CA TYR A 4 12.66 -2.47 -1.81
C TYR A 4 11.69 -3.04 -0.77
N GLN A 5 11.71 -4.36 -0.56
CA GLN A 5 10.83 -5.03 0.39
C GLN A 5 11.11 -4.58 1.82
N ASN A 6 12.39 -4.44 2.20
CA ASN A 6 12.77 -3.95 3.52
C ASN A 6 12.25 -2.52 3.76
N LYS A 7 12.45 -1.62 2.79
CA LYS A 7 11.97 -0.24 2.85
C LYS A 7 10.43 -0.17 2.92
N ALA A 8 9.73 -1.00 2.14
CA ALA A 8 8.27 -1.07 2.16
C ALA A 8 7.73 -1.55 3.52
N VAL A 9 8.33 -2.59 4.10
CA VAL A 9 7.94 -3.13 5.40
C VAL A 9 8.17 -2.10 6.51
N GLU A 10 9.32 -1.43 6.52
CA GLU A 10 9.62 -0.37 7.49
C GLU A 10 8.61 0.78 7.41
N LEU A 11 8.30 1.24 6.21
CA LEU A 11 7.30 2.29 6.00
C LEU A 11 5.91 1.86 6.48
N MET A 12 5.51 0.61 6.21
CA MET A 12 4.23 0.08 6.70
C MET A 12 4.20 0.00 8.23
N ARG A 13 5.28 -0.50 8.85
CA ARG A 13 5.44 -0.53 10.31
C ARG A 13 5.24 0.86 10.91
N ASN A 14 5.88 1.88 10.34
CA ASN A 14 5.76 3.26 10.81
C ASN A 14 4.35 3.85 10.63
N ARG A 15 3.56 3.34 9.68
CA ARG A 15 2.20 3.84 9.40
C ARG A 15 1.11 3.17 10.20
N VAL A 16 1.17 1.84 10.38
CA VAL A 16 0.08 1.07 10.98
C VAL A 16 0.46 0.41 12.31
N GLY A 17 1.74 0.43 12.68
CA GLY A 17 2.28 -0.28 13.84
C GLY A 17 2.51 -1.76 13.59
N GLU A 18 3.36 -2.38 14.41
CA GLU A 18 3.79 -3.78 14.26
C GLU A 18 2.61 -4.77 14.33
N ASN A 19 1.67 -4.55 15.25
CA ASN A 19 0.53 -5.44 15.46
C ASN A 19 -0.39 -5.55 14.23
N ARG A 20 -0.64 -4.43 13.53
CA ARG A 20 -1.46 -4.40 12.31
C ARG A 20 -0.70 -4.88 11.08
N LEU A 21 0.61 -4.63 11.05
CA LEU A 21 1.49 -5.14 10.00
C LEU A 21 1.46 -6.67 9.95
N ASN A 22 1.53 -7.31 11.11
CA ASN A 22 1.56 -8.78 11.25
C ASN A 22 0.16 -9.43 11.20
N ASN A 23 -0.92 -8.65 11.07
CA ASN A 23 -2.28 -9.17 10.96
C ASN A 23 -2.55 -9.69 9.53
N ARG A 24 -2.57 -11.03 9.38
CA ARG A 24 -2.78 -11.71 8.10
C ARG A 24 -4.12 -11.37 7.44
N ILE A 25 -5.19 -11.20 8.22
CA ILE A 25 -6.51 -10.83 7.68
C ILE A 25 -6.42 -9.43 7.08
N GLU A 26 -5.87 -8.47 7.81
CA GLU A 26 -5.69 -7.11 7.28
C GLU A 26 -4.81 -7.07 6.02
N ARG A 27 -3.73 -7.87 5.96
CA ARG A 27 -2.86 -7.93 4.78
C ARG A 27 -3.61 -8.48 3.55
N ARG A 28 -4.40 -9.55 3.73
CA ARG A 28 -5.23 -10.13 2.66
C ARG A 28 -6.23 -9.11 2.11
N GLU A 29 -7.01 -8.50 2.99
CA GLU A 29 -8.05 -7.54 2.58
C GLU A 29 -7.46 -6.28 1.94
N ALA A 30 -6.34 -5.77 2.48
CA ALA A 30 -5.66 -4.62 1.92
C ALA A 30 -5.08 -4.91 0.53
N PHE A 31 -4.50 -6.09 0.33
CA PHE A 31 -3.99 -6.51 -0.97
C PHE A 31 -5.11 -6.66 -2.00
N LEU A 32 -6.20 -7.37 -1.66
CA LEU A 32 -7.34 -7.58 -2.57
C LEU A 32 -7.89 -6.26 -3.09
N ARG A 33 -8.12 -5.28 -2.20
CA ARG A 33 -8.60 -3.95 -2.61
C ARG A 33 -7.66 -3.24 -3.59
N LYS A 34 -6.34 -3.42 -3.45
CA LYS A 34 -5.35 -2.84 -4.36
C LYS A 34 -5.26 -3.57 -5.69
N ALA A 35 -5.36 -4.90 -5.69
CA ALA A 35 -5.46 -5.68 -6.90
C ALA A 35 -6.71 -5.28 -7.72
N LEU A 36 -7.87 -5.13 -7.06
CA LEU A 36 -9.10 -4.64 -7.70
C LEU A 36 -8.96 -3.21 -8.22
N THR A 37 -8.26 -2.33 -7.50
CA THR A 37 -7.99 -0.96 -7.98
C THR A 37 -7.14 -0.98 -9.25
N LEU A 38 -6.11 -1.84 -9.30
CA LEU A 38 -5.26 -2.02 -10.49
C LEU A 38 -6.07 -2.58 -11.67
N TYR A 39 -6.90 -3.61 -11.42
CA TYR A 39 -7.78 -4.18 -12.42
C TYR A 39 -8.71 -3.12 -13.04
N HIS A 40 -9.35 -2.29 -12.21
CA HIS A 40 -10.19 -1.20 -12.67
C HIS A 40 -9.39 -0.13 -13.45
N ALA A 41 -8.18 0.21 -13.00
CA ALA A 41 -7.30 1.15 -13.71
C ALA A 41 -6.86 0.66 -15.09
N MET A 42 -6.90 -0.65 -15.32
CA MET A 42 -6.66 -1.28 -16.62
C MET A 42 -7.92 -1.36 -17.52
N GLY A 43 -9.03 -0.76 -17.09
CA GLY A 43 -10.30 -0.78 -17.83
C GLY A 43 -11.22 -1.96 -17.49
N GLY A 44 -10.89 -2.73 -16.45
CA GLY A 44 -11.73 -3.83 -15.97
C GLY A 44 -13.08 -3.37 -15.43
N ALA A 45 -14.12 -4.13 -15.74
CA ALA A 45 -15.51 -3.85 -15.36
C ALA A 45 -15.94 -4.72 -14.17
N MET A 46 -16.99 -4.31 -13.44
CA MET A 46 -17.40 -5.02 -12.22
C MET A 46 -18.01 -6.39 -12.53
N GLU A 47 -18.67 -6.50 -13.69
CA GLU A 47 -19.34 -7.70 -14.19
C GLU A 47 -18.35 -8.85 -14.38
N ASP A 48 -17.13 -8.53 -14.80
CA ASP A 48 -16.05 -9.49 -15.02
C ASP A 48 -15.40 -9.97 -13.70
N VAL A 49 -15.53 -9.19 -12.62
CA VAL A 49 -14.93 -9.52 -11.32
C VAL A 49 -15.60 -10.75 -10.71
N GLU A 50 -16.92 -10.88 -10.80
CA GLU A 50 -17.64 -12.01 -10.23
C GLU A 50 -17.23 -13.33 -10.90
N ALA A 51 -17.14 -13.33 -12.22
CA ALA A 51 -16.67 -14.48 -12.99
C ALA A 51 -15.22 -14.85 -12.63
N ALA A 52 -14.33 -13.86 -12.52
CA ALA A 52 -12.93 -14.08 -12.14
C ALA A 52 -12.78 -14.62 -10.71
N VAL A 53 -13.60 -14.16 -9.76
CA VAL A 53 -13.60 -14.67 -8.38
C VAL A 53 -14.03 -16.13 -8.37
N LYS A 54 -15.11 -16.47 -9.08
CA LYS A 54 -15.61 -17.85 -9.16
C LYS A 54 -14.55 -18.81 -9.70
N ASP A 55 -13.84 -18.41 -10.76
CA ASP A 55 -12.74 -19.18 -11.32
C ASP A 55 -11.58 -19.34 -10.32
N ALA A 56 -11.13 -18.24 -9.72
CA ALA A 56 -10.00 -18.24 -8.77
C ALA A 56 -10.23 -19.11 -7.52
N VAL A 57 -11.47 -19.26 -7.07
CA VAL A 57 -11.82 -20.09 -5.89
C VAL A 57 -12.24 -21.52 -6.25
N SER A 58 -12.32 -21.85 -7.54
CA SER A 58 -12.69 -23.20 -7.99
C SER A 58 -11.55 -24.21 -7.84
N SER A 59 -10.31 -23.73 -7.71
CA SER A 59 -9.12 -24.56 -7.48
C SER A 59 -8.66 -24.48 -6.02
N PRO A 60 -7.96 -25.51 -5.50
CA PRO A 60 -7.31 -25.43 -4.20
C PRO A 60 -6.38 -24.22 -4.10
N ALA A 61 -6.39 -23.55 -2.94
CA ALA A 61 -5.54 -22.39 -2.73
C ALA A 61 -4.05 -22.79 -2.78
N PRO A 62 -3.23 -22.13 -3.61
CA PRO A 62 -1.79 -22.38 -3.65
C PRO A 62 -1.09 -21.89 -2.37
N THR A 63 0.16 -22.30 -2.18
CA THR A 63 1.01 -21.73 -1.14
C THR A 63 1.32 -20.26 -1.42
N ILE A 64 1.65 -19.50 -0.37
CA ILE A 64 1.81 -18.03 -0.47
C ILE A 64 2.93 -17.65 -1.44
N ASP A 65 4.04 -18.38 -1.44
CA ASP A 65 5.18 -18.16 -2.33
C ASP A 65 4.81 -18.34 -3.80
N VAL A 66 4.05 -19.39 -4.13
CA VAL A 66 3.53 -19.62 -5.49
C VAL A 66 2.58 -18.49 -5.90
N ALA A 67 1.62 -18.14 -5.05
CA ALA A 67 0.67 -17.06 -5.33
C ALA A 67 1.36 -15.70 -5.54
N VAL A 68 2.40 -15.40 -4.75
CA VAL A 68 3.22 -14.20 -4.91
C VAL A 68 3.98 -14.25 -6.23
N GLY A 69 4.54 -15.39 -6.61
CA GLY A 69 5.20 -15.61 -7.89
C GLY A 69 4.28 -15.32 -9.07
N ASP A 70 3.06 -15.85 -9.06
CA ASP A 70 2.07 -15.64 -10.12
C ASP A 70 1.68 -14.16 -10.26
N VAL A 71 1.45 -13.48 -9.14
CA VAL A 71 1.18 -12.02 -9.14
C VAL A 71 2.35 -11.25 -9.73
N MET A 72 3.59 -11.57 -9.36
CA MET A 72 4.78 -10.91 -9.89
C MET A 72 4.95 -11.15 -11.40
N TYR A 73 4.70 -12.38 -11.86
CA TYR A 73 4.73 -12.72 -13.28
C TYR A 73 3.69 -11.92 -14.08
N LYS A 74 2.46 -11.78 -13.57
CA LYS A 74 1.42 -10.96 -14.21
C LYS A 74 1.72 -9.46 -14.15
N LEU A 75 2.27 -8.97 -13.05
CA LEU A 75 2.70 -7.56 -12.93
C LEU A 75 3.77 -7.20 -13.96
N ALA A 76 4.70 -8.11 -14.27
CA ALA A 76 5.69 -7.89 -15.32
C ALA A 76 5.03 -7.68 -16.70
N ALA A 77 4.01 -8.48 -17.03
CA ALA A 77 3.24 -8.30 -18.27
C ALA A 77 2.45 -6.97 -18.27
N ILE A 78 1.88 -6.58 -17.13
CA ILE A 78 1.19 -5.27 -16.98
C ILE A 78 2.19 -4.12 -17.20
N GLY A 79 3.37 -4.19 -16.59
CA GLY A 79 4.42 -3.20 -16.78
C GLY A 79 4.84 -3.07 -18.24
N HIS A 80 4.97 -4.20 -18.95
CA HIS A 80 5.27 -4.20 -20.38
C HIS A 80 4.17 -3.51 -21.22
N VAL A 81 2.89 -3.84 -20.99
CA VAL A 81 1.76 -3.26 -21.75
C VAL A 81 1.56 -1.78 -21.42
N ALA A 82 1.80 -1.38 -20.17
CA ALA A 82 1.63 0.00 -19.71
C ALA A 82 2.87 0.88 -19.89
N ASP A 83 3.95 0.36 -20.50
CA ASP A 83 5.26 1.02 -20.63
C ASP A 83 5.75 1.59 -19.27
N LEU A 84 5.73 0.73 -18.25
CA LEU A 84 6.01 1.09 -16.86
C LEU A 84 7.07 0.19 -16.23
N ASP A 85 8.09 0.79 -15.65
CA ASP A 85 8.98 0.11 -14.69
C ASP A 85 8.23 -0.10 -13.36
N ILE A 86 7.84 -1.35 -13.11
CA ILE A 86 7.08 -1.76 -11.92
C ILE A 86 7.84 -1.53 -10.61
N ILE A 87 9.19 -1.59 -10.64
CA ILE A 87 10.01 -1.37 -9.46
C ILE A 87 10.08 0.12 -9.15
N GLN A 88 10.24 0.98 -10.17
CA GLN A 88 10.18 2.43 -10.01
C GLN A 88 8.79 2.89 -9.57
N ALA A 89 7.71 2.30 -10.10
CA ALA A 89 6.36 2.56 -9.63
C ALA A 89 6.20 2.22 -8.13
N GLY A 90 6.85 1.14 -7.68
CA GLY A 90 6.97 0.79 -6.27
C GLY A 90 7.70 1.88 -5.46
N TYR A 91 8.88 2.33 -5.90
CA TYR A 91 9.64 3.37 -5.20
C TYR A 91 8.89 4.70 -5.13
N ASN A 92 8.24 5.13 -6.22
CA ASN A 92 7.38 6.32 -6.23
C ASN A 92 6.29 6.25 -5.14
N LYS A 93 5.76 5.05 -4.87
CA LYS A 93 4.79 4.86 -3.79
C LYS A 93 5.42 5.03 -2.41
N LEU A 94 6.64 4.54 -2.20
CA LEU A 94 7.37 4.71 -0.93
C LEU A 94 7.66 6.19 -0.67
N ASP A 95 8.11 6.92 -1.69
CA ASP A 95 8.43 8.34 -1.57
C ASP A 95 7.20 9.20 -1.27
N ALA A 96 6.12 8.99 -2.01
CA ALA A 96 4.84 9.65 -1.74
C ALA A 96 4.34 9.36 -0.31
N ALA A 97 4.59 8.16 0.18
CA ALA A 97 4.19 7.78 1.52
C ALA A 97 5.06 8.39 2.62
N ASN A 98 6.36 8.55 2.38
CA ASN A 98 7.32 9.24 3.26
C ASN A 98 7.02 10.73 3.37
N LEU A 99 6.75 11.40 2.24
CA LEU A 99 6.34 12.82 2.22
C LEU A 99 5.08 13.07 3.07
N HIS A 100 4.13 12.14 3.02
CA HIS A 100 2.92 12.23 3.84
C HIS A 100 3.21 12.05 5.35
N ILE A 101 4.21 11.28 5.75
CA ILE A 101 4.63 11.17 7.15
C ILE A 101 5.30 12.47 7.61
N LEU A 102 6.24 13.00 6.82
CA LEU A 102 6.95 14.25 7.10
C LEU A 102 5.98 15.43 7.24
N SER A 103 5.00 15.54 6.35
CA SER A 103 3.97 16.58 6.42
C SER A 103 3.09 16.48 7.67
N LYS A 104 2.74 15.27 8.12
CA LYS A 104 2.03 15.05 9.39
C LYS A 104 2.88 15.46 10.59
N GLY A 105 4.16 15.09 10.61
CA GLY A 105 5.10 15.48 11.65
C GLY A 105 5.24 17.01 11.77
N LYS A 106 5.39 17.70 10.64
CA LYS A 106 5.45 19.17 10.59
C LYS A 106 4.18 19.82 11.14
N LYS A 107 2.99 19.31 10.80
CA LYS A 107 1.71 19.79 11.34
C LYS A 107 1.60 19.57 12.85
N LEU A 108 2.07 18.44 13.37
CA LEU A 108 2.04 18.16 14.81
C LEU A 108 2.95 19.12 15.58
N LEU A 109 4.16 19.35 15.09
CA LEU A 109 5.11 20.30 15.70
C LEU A 109 4.57 21.74 15.67
N GLN A 110 3.96 22.14 14.56
CA GLN A 110 3.30 23.46 14.46
C GLN A 110 2.18 23.59 15.51
N LYS A 111 1.31 22.58 15.63
CA LYS A 111 0.23 22.57 16.61
C LYS A 111 0.76 22.65 18.06
N GLN A 112 1.84 21.94 18.38
CA GLN A 112 2.47 22.02 19.70
C GLN A 112 3.06 23.41 19.97
N ARG A 113 3.68 24.03 18.96
CA ARG A 113 4.21 25.40 19.05
C ARG A 113 3.10 26.42 19.27
N ASP A 114 2.01 26.33 18.53
CA ASP A 114 0.85 27.23 18.62
C ASP A 114 0.15 27.09 19.99
N GLN A 115 0.02 25.86 20.51
CA GLN A 115 -0.50 25.62 21.86
C GLN A 115 0.40 26.21 22.95
N LYS A 116 1.72 26.12 22.80
CA LYS A 116 2.67 26.71 23.75
C LYS A 116 2.64 28.24 23.73
N LEU A 117 2.45 28.85 22.56
CA LEU A 117 2.26 30.30 22.40
C LEU A 117 0.92 30.78 22.98
N ALA A 118 -0.17 30.02 22.77
CA ALA A 118 -1.46 30.32 23.36
C ALA A 118 -1.45 30.23 24.90
N ALA A 119 -0.71 29.26 25.47
CA ALA A 119 -0.57 29.09 26.91
C ALA A 119 0.32 30.15 27.60
N THR A 120 1.08 30.94 26.82
CA THR A 120 2.00 31.97 27.33
C THR A 120 1.48 33.39 27.16
N THR A 121 0.26 33.57 26.64
CA THR A 121 -0.40 34.88 26.54
C THR A 121 -1.37 35.04 27.72
N PRO A 122 -1.05 35.82 28.77
CA PRO A 122 -2.02 36.13 29.82
C PRO A 122 -3.10 37.03 29.23
N GLY A 123 -4.36 36.72 29.51
CA GLY A 123 -5.49 37.60 29.18
C GLY A 123 -5.25 39.00 29.74
N LYS A 124 -5.36 40.00 28.88
CA LYS A 124 -5.55 41.40 29.29
C LYS A 124 -7.00 41.60 29.73
#